data_AF-A0A8G2FH71-F1
#
_entry.id   AF-A0A8G2FH71-F1
#
_cell.length_a   1.000
_cell.length_b   1.000
_cell.length_c   1.000
_cell.angle_alpha   90.00
_cell.angle_beta   90.00
_cell.angle_gamma   90.00
#
_symmetry.space_group_name_H-M   'P 1'
#
loop_
_entity.id
_entity.type
_entity.pdbx_description
1 polymer ?
#
loop_
_entity_poly.entity_id
_entity_poly.type
_entity_poly.pdbx_seq_one_letter_code
_entity_poly.pdbx_strand_id
1 'polypeptide(L)'
;MESMFFIVLACGVTLILILLSLLKKYNELRDILARLETENSSMEMRKSAYESEIGLLSERIAEYTKEYMLLERALAESRQVENERILERERYKYMSFVEYLLTKGLINNEDVAKAEAYKKKNISSMGVPEVLVLFNRIPAESMKQYREEFRAVTGQ
;
A
#
# COMPACT_ATOMS: atom_id res chain seq x y z
N MET A 1 84.21 -49.03 -31.50
CA MET A 1 83.57 -47.73 -31.83
C MET A 1 82.11 -47.87 -32.21
N GLU A 2 81.70 -48.96 -32.88
CA GLU A 2 80.31 -49.18 -33.32
C GLU A 2 79.30 -49.27 -32.16
N SER A 3 79.62 -49.99 -31.07
CA SER A 3 78.75 -50.13 -29.89
C SER A 3 78.45 -48.81 -29.16
N MET A 4 79.42 -47.88 -29.13
CA MET A 4 79.23 -46.54 -28.55
C MET A 4 78.23 -45.71 -29.36
N PHE A 5 78.27 -45.86 -30.69
CA PHE A 5 77.34 -45.19 -31.60
C PHE A 5 75.90 -45.70 -31.41
N PHE A 6 75.72 -47.01 -31.24
CA PHE A 6 74.40 -47.59 -30.96
C PHE A 6 73.81 -47.14 -29.62
N ILE A 7 74.64 -47.01 -28.58
CA ILE A 7 74.20 -46.51 -27.25
C ILE A 7 73.75 -45.04 -27.35
N VAL A 8 74.52 -44.19 -28.01
CA VAL A 8 74.17 -42.78 -28.19
C VAL A 8 72.88 -42.64 -29.02
N LEU A 9 72.73 -43.46 -30.06
CA LEU A 9 71.54 -43.44 -30.91
C LEU A 9 70.30 -43.94 -30.15
N ALA A 10 70.44 -44.97 -29.31
CA ALA A 10 69.37 -45.43 -28.42
C ALA A 10 68.96 -44.36 -27.39
N CYS A 11 69.92 -43.66 -26.78
CA CYS A 11 69.64 -42.54 -25.88
C CYS A 11 68.99 -41.34 -26.60
N GLY A 12 69.37 -41.08 -27.85
CA GLY A 12 68.73 -40.05 -28.67
C GLY A 12 67.26 -40.38 -28.98
N VAL A 13 66.99 -41.63 -29.35
CA VAL A 13 65.61 -42.10 -29.62
C VAL A 13 64.75 -42.05 -28.35
N THR A 14 65.27 -42.46 -27.19
CA THR A 14 64.51 -42.38 -25.93
C THR A 14 64.22 -40.94 -25.53
N LEU A 15 65.16 -40.01 -25.69
CA LEU A 15 64.94 -38.58 -25.48
C LEU A 15 63.84 -38.03 -26.40
N ILE A 16 63.87 -38.37 -27.68
CA ILE A 16 62.84 -37.95 -28.64
C ILE A 16 61.45 -38.48 -28.24
N LEU A 17 61.36 -39.74 -27.83
CA LEU A 17 60.10 -40.35 -27.37
C LEU A 17 59.55 -39.68 -26.09
N ILE A 18 60.42 -39.37 -25.13
CA ILE A 18 60.04 -38.64 -23.92
C ILE A 18 59.53 -37.24 -24.29
N LEU A 19 60.24 -36.54 -25.17
CA LEU A 19 59.89 -35.18 -25.59
C LEU A 19 58.56 -35.15 -26.34
N LEU A 20 58.30 -36.12 -27.24
CA LEU A 20 57.01 -36.29 -27.91
C LEU A 20 55.87 -36.58 -26.93
N SER A 21 56.11 -37.40 -25.90
CA SER A 21 55.12 -37.69 -24.85
C SER A 21 54.78 -36.44 -24.03
N LEU A 22 55.80 -35.66 -23.65
CA LEU A 22 55.61 -34.39 -22.95
C LEU A 22 54.88 -33.37 -23.81
N LEU A 23 55.21 -33.28 -25.10
CA LEU A 23 54.56 -32.36 -26.05
C LEU A 23 53.08 -32.71 -26.22
N LYS A 24 52.75 -34.01 -26.30
CA LYS A 24 51.36 -34.48 -26.34
C LYS A 24 50.60 -34.09 -25.07
N LYS A 25 51.16 -34.38 -23.89
CA LYS A 25 50.53 -34.00 -22.60
C LYS A 25 50.38 -32.49 -22.45
N TYR A 26 51.36 -31.71 -22.90
CA TYR A 26 51.30 -30.26 -22.88
C TYR A 26 50.17 -29.73 -23.76
N ASN A 27 50.00 -30.28 -24.97
CA ASN A 27 48.90 -29.89 -25.84
C ASN A 27 47.54 -30.26 -25.24
N GLU A 28 47.39 -31.46 -24.66
CA GLU A 28 46.17 -31.86 -23.95
C GLU A 28 45.84 -30.92 -22.79
N LEU A 29 46.85 -30.55 -21.98
CA LEU A 29 46.70 -29.58 -20.88
C LEU A 29 46.31 -28.20 -21.40
N ARG A 30 46.92 -27.75 -22.51
CA ARG A 30 46.61 -26.47 -23.13
C ARG A 30 45.17 -26.41 -23.65
N ASP A 31 44.69 -27.49 -24.28
CA ASP A 31 43.32 -27.57 -24.78
C ASP A 31 42.31 -27.59 -23.63
N ILE A 32 42.61 -28.30 -22.54
CA ILE A 32 41.78 -28.30 -21.32
C ILE A 32 41.73 -26.89 -20.71
N LEU A 33 42.87 -26.20 -20.63
CA LEU A 33 42.97 -24.86 -20.07
C LEU A 33 42.16 -23.86 -20.90
N ALA A 34 42.28 -23.89 -22.24
CA ALA A 34 41.49 -23.05 -23.13
C ALA A 34 39.97 -23.31 -22.99
N ARG A 35 39.57 -24.58 -22.81
CA ARG A 35 38.17 -24.94 -22.57
C ARG A 35 37.67 -24.39 -21.24
N LEU A 36 38.46 -24.53 -20.16
CA LEU A 36 38.11 -24.01 -18.84
C LEU A 36 38.04 -22.49 -18.81
N GLU A 37 38.94 -21.79 -19.50
CA GLU A 37 38.89 -20.33 -19.64
C GLU A 37 37.62 -19.88 -20.38
N THR A 38 37.25 -20.58 -21.45
CA THR A 38 36.02 -20.31 -22.19
C THR A 38 34.78 -20.54 -21.33
N GLU A 39 34.76 -21.65 -20.59
CA GLU A 39 33.67 -21.99 -19.66
C GLU A 39 33.56 -20.95 -18.54
N ASN A 40 34.69 -20.55 -17.93
CA ASN A 40 34.72 -19.53 -16.89
C ASN A 40 34.20 -18.18 -17.41
N SER A 41 34.66 -17.75 -18.59
CA SER A 41 34.16 -16.52 -19.22
C SER A 41 32.64 -16.59 -19.48
N SER A 42 32.14 -17.74 -19.94
CA SER A 42 30.70 -17.92 -20.14
C SER A 42 29.90 -17.88 -18.82
N MET A 43 30.48 -18.41 -17.74
CA MET A 43 29.87 -18.39 -16.42
C MET A 43 29.87 -17.00 -15.81
N GLU A 44 30.94 -16.23 -16.01
CA GLU A 44 31.01 -14.82 -15.60
C GLU A 44 29.98 -13.96 -16.33
N MET A 45 29.80 -14.16 -17.64
CA MET A 45 28.74 -13.48 -18.40
C MET A 45 27.35 -13.81 -17.88
N ARG A 46 27.07 -15.10 -17.60
CA ARG A 46 25.79 -15.53 -17.02
C ARG A 46 25.57 -14.94 -15.63
N LYS A 47 26.61 -14.91 -14.80
CA LYS A 47 26.55 -14.30 -13.47
C LYS A 47 26.18 -12.83 -13.57
N SER A 48 26.83 -12.07 -14.47
CA SER A 48 26.51 -10.66 -14.69
C SER A 48 25.06 -10.46 -15.19
N ALA A 49 24.57 -11.34 -16.06
CA ALA A 49 23.18 -11.30 -16.50
C ALA A 49 22.19 -11.54 -15.34
N TYR A 50 22.45 -12.52 -14.48
CA TYR A 50 21.62 -12.77 -13.30
C TYR A 50 21.68 -11.63 -12.28
N GLU A 51 22.85 -11.02 -12.06
CA GLU A 51 22.96 -9.84 -11.19
C GLU A 51 22.13 -8.66 -11.73
N SER A 52 22.13 -8.45 -13.04
CA SER A 52 21.28 -7.44 -13.68
C SER A 52 19.79 -7.78 -13.51
N GLU A 53 19.39 -9.03 -13.69
CA GLU A 53 18.00 -9.48 -13.53
C GLU A 53 17.51 -9.33 -12.09
N ILE A 54 18.37 -9.66 -11.10
CA ILE A 54 18.09 -9.44 -9.68
C ILE A 54 17.89 -7.94 -9.39
N GLY A 55 18.70 -7.07 -10.00
CA GLY A 55 18.55 -5.62 -9.89
C GLY A 55 17.18 -5.14 -10.37
N LEU A 56 16.78 -5.56 -11.57
CA LEU A 56 15.48 -5.22 -12.17
C LEU A 56 14.30 -5.76 -11.34
N LEU A 57 14.41 -7.00 -10.85
CA LEU A 57 13.37 -7.58 -9.99
C LEU A 57 13.25 -6.85 -8.66
N SER A 58 14.39 -6.44 -8.07
CA SER A 58 14.41 -5.67 -6.82
C SER A 58 13.75 -4.31 -6.97
N GLU A 59 14.01 -3.61 -8.09
CA GLU A 59 13.36 -2.35 -8.42
C GLU A 59 11.84 -2.53 -8.57
N ARG A 60 11.42 -3.56 -9.32
CA ARG A 60 10.00 -3.87 -9.51
C ARG A 60 9.27 -4.25 -8.22
N ILE A 61 9.94 -4.98 -7.31
CA ILE A 61 9.39 -5.28 -5.98
C ILE A 61 9.21 -3.98 -5.17
N ALA A 62 10.16 -3.06 -5.22
CA ALA A 62 10.07 -1.78 -4.53
C ALA A 62 8.89 -0.93 -5.05
N GLU A 63 8.67 -0.91 -6.36
CA GLU A 63 7.52 -0.26 -7.00
C GLU A 63 6.19 -0.86 -6.53
N TYR A 64 6.04 -2.19 -6.59
CA TYR A 64 4.81 -2.84 -6.13
C TYR A 64 4.56 -2.64 -4.63
N THR A 65 5.61 -2.63 -3.83
CA THR A 65 5.49 -2.37 -2.38
C THR A 65 4.98 -0.94 -2.13
N LYS A 66 5.45 0.03 -2.92
CA LYS A 66 4.96 1.42 -2.86
C LYS A 66 3.49 1.53 -3.26
N GLU A 67 3.10 0.88 -4.35
CA GLU A 67 1.70 0.86 -4.81
C GLU A 67 0.78 0.20 -3.78
N TYR A 68 1.21 -0.91 -3.19
CA TYR A 68 0.46 -1.60 -2.14
C TYR A 68 0.24 -0.71 -0.91
N MET A 69 1.28 -0.01 -0.43
CA MET A 69 1.15 0.93 0.69
C MET A 69 0.18 2.08 0.39
N LEU A 70 0.18 2.59 -0.85
CA LEU A 70 -0.78 3.63 -1.26
C LEU A 70 -2.22 3.11 -1.27
N LEU A 71 -2.43 1.88 -1.74
CA LEU A 71 -3.73 1.22 -1.74
C LEU A 71 -4.23 0.93 -0.32
N GLU A 72 -3.36 0.44 0.58
CA GLU A 72 -3.72 0.23 1.98
C GLU A 72 -4.13 1.54 2.66
N ARG A 73 -3.40 2.62 2.40
CA ARG A 73 -3.75 3.94 2.93
C ARG A 73 -5.10 4.43 2.40
N ALA A 74 -5.33 4.33 1.09
CA ALA A 74 -6.61 4.70 0.50
C ALA A 74 -7.78 3.87 1.06
N LEU A 75 -7.57 2.57 1.30
CA LEU A 75 -8.55 1.70 1.93
C LEU A 75 -8.83 2.11 3.39
N ALA A 76 -7.79 2.46 4.15
CA ALA A 76 -7.92 2.93 5.52
C ALA A 76 -8.70 4.26 5.59
N GLU A 77 -8.38 5.21 4.71
CA GLU A 77 -9.09 6.48 4.58
C GLU A 77 -10.58 6.26 4.20
N SER A 78 -10.85 5.38 3.24
CA SER A 78 -12.22 5.01 2.86
C SER A 78 -13.02 4.42 4.03
N ARG A 79 -12.41 3.49 4.78
CA ARG A 79 -13.05 2.89 5.97
C ARG A 79 -13.30 3.91 7.06
N GLN A 80 -12.39 4.86 7.25
CA GLN A 80 -12.57 5.94 8.22
C GLN A 80 -13.76 6.82 7.84
N VAL A 81 -13.83 7.27 6.57
CA VAL A 81 -14.96 8.07 6.08
C VAL A 81 -16.29 7.33 6.19
N GLU A 82 -16.29 6.02 5.91
CA GLU A 82 -17.49 5.19 6.06
C GLU A 82 -17.92 5.07 7.53
N ASN A 83 -16.97 4.82 8.44
CA ASN A 83 -17.24 4.76 9.87
C ASN A 83 -17.75 6.11 10.42
N GLU A 84 -17.17 7.23 10.00
CA GLU A 84 -17.62 8.58 10.36
C GLU A 84 -19.07 8.81 9.89
N ARG A 85 -19.41 8.42 8.65
CA ARG A 85 -20.78 8.50 8.14
C ARG A 85 -21.76 7.61 8.90
N ILE A 86 -21.34 6.41 9.30
CA ILE A 86 -22.18 5.49 10.10
C ILE A 86 -22.42 6.11 11.49
N LEU A 87 -21.37 6.60 12.15
CA LEU A 87 -21.47 7.26 13.46
C LEU A 87 -22.36 8.50 13.41
N GLU A 88 -22.24 9.32 12.35
CA GLU A 88 -23.14 10.46 12.15
C GLU A 88 -24.59 10.00 11.99
N ARG A 89 -24.86 9.01 11.14
CA ARG A 89 -26.22 8.46 10.97
C ARG A 89 -26.79 7.92 12.27
N GLU A 90 -26.00 7.19 13.05
CA GLU A 90 -26.42 6.68 14.36
C GLU A 90 -26.70 7.83 15.33
N ARG A 91 -25.84 8.86 15.36
CA ARG A 91 -26.06 10.06 16.19
C ARG A 91 -27.37 10.76 15.83
N TYR A 92 -27.68 10.89 14.54
CA TYR A 92 -28.92 11.51 14.07
C TYR A 92 -30.16 10.67 14.37
N LYS A 93 -30.06 9.33 14.34
CA LYS A 93 -31.20 8.43 14.57
C LYS A 93 -31.86 8.58 15.94
N TYR A 94 -31.09 8.89 16.98
CA TYR A 94 -31.57 9.02 18.36
C TYR A 94 -31.77 10.48 18.80
N MET A 95 -31.47 11.45 17.95
CA MET A 95 -31.55 12.87 18.30
C MET A 95 -32.99 13.38 18.20
N SER A 96 -33.42 14.15 19.21
CA SER A 96 -34.72 14.84 19.15
C SER A 96 -34.67 16.05 18.21
N PHE A 97 -35.82 16.47 17.68
CA PHE A 97 -35.90 17.64 16.80
C PHE A 97 -35.41 18.94 17.48
N VAL A 98 -35.57 19.07 18.80
CA VAL A 98 -35.08 20.24 19.56
C VAL A 98 -33.55 20.22 19.65
N GLU A 99 -32.96 19.05 19.91
CA GLU A 99 -31.51 18.87 19.88
C GLU A 99 -30.94 19.10 18.48
N TYR A 100 -31.65 18.72 17.42
CA TYR A 100 -31.27 19.05 16.04
C TYR A 100 -31.14 20.57 15.83
N LEU A 101 -32.15 21.32 16.24
CA LEU A 101 -32.16 22.78 16.11
C LEU A 101 -31.03 23.44 16.94
N LEU A 102 -30.73 22.93 18.13
CA LEU A 102 -29.59 23.36 18.95
C LEU A 102 -28.25 23.06 18.27
N THR A 103 -28.08 21.84 17.74
CA THR A 103 -26.83 21.40 17.11
C THR A 103 -26.54 22.17 15.82
N LYS A 104 -27.58 22.62 15.11
CA LYS A 104 -27.48 23.49 13.92
C LYS A 104 -27.32 24.98 14.27
N GLY A 105 -27.35 25.36 15.55
CA GLY A 105 -27.26 26.75 15.99
C GLY A 105 -28.48 27.61 15.60
N LEU A 106 -29.60 26.97 15.28
CA LEU A 106 -30.84 27.66 14.89
C LEU A 106 -31.58 28.21 16.12
N ILE A 107 -31.35 27.60 17.29
CA ILE A 107 -31.85 28.02 18.60
C ILE A 107 -30.75 27.90 19.65
N ASN A 108 -30.88 28.62 20.76
CA ASN A 108 -30.00 28.51 21.92
C ASN A 108 -30.70 27.89 23.13
N ASN A 109 -29.95 27.44 24.14
CA ASN A 109 -30.50 26.89 25.39
C ASN A 109 -31.46 27.86 26.10
N GLU A 110 -31.21 29.17 26.00
CA GLU A 110 -32.11 30.19 26.54
C GLU A 110 -33.49 30.21 25.85
N ASP A 111 -33.52 29.98 24.54
CA ASP A 111 -34.76 29.94 23.76
C ASP A 111 -35.60 28.71 24.15
N VAL A 112 -34.94 27.57 24.39
CA VAL A 112 -35.55 26.34 24.89
C VAL A 112 -36.10 26.55 26.31
N ALA A 113 -35.31 27.13 27.21
CA ALA A 113 -35.74 27.40 28.59
C ALA A 113 -36.94 28.34 28.65
N LYS A 114 -36.97 29.38 27.81
CA LYS A 114 -38.12 30.31 27.70
C LYS A 114 -39.38 29.59 27.17
N ALA A 115 -39.22 28.71 26.18
CA ALA A 115 -40.34 27.92 25.64
C ALA A 115 -40.89 26.94 26.68
N GLU A 116 -40.04 26.25 27.43
CA GLU A 116 -40.46 25.34 28.51
C GLU A 116 -41.14 26.09 29.68
N ALA A 117 -40.60 27.24 30.08
CA ALA A 117 -41.19 28.08 31.11
C ALA A 117 -42.60 28.54 30.72
N TYR A 118 -42.80 28.91 29.44
CA TYR A 118 -44.12 29.26 28.91
C TYR A 118 -45.09 28.07 28.94
N LYS A 119 -44.65 26.88 28.52
CA LYS A 119 -45.48 25.67 28.58
C LYS A 119 -45.94 25.35 30.00
N LYS A 120 -45.03 25.43 30.98
CA LYS A 120 -45.32 25.17 32.38
C LYS A 120 -46.28 26.19 32.98
N LYS A 121 -46.12 27.48 32.63
CA LYS A 121 -46.96 28.57 33.13
C LYS A 121 -48.39 28.52 32.58
N ASN A 122 -48.57 28.08 31.33
CA ASN A 122 -49.85 28.12 30.63
C ASN A 122 -50.53 26.74 30.47
N ILE A 123 -49.96 25.67 31.05
CA ILE A 123 -50.45 24.29 30.91
C ILE A 123 -50.68 23.95 29.42
N SER A 124 -49.73 24.34 28.57
CA SER A 124 -49.87 24.19 27.12
C SER A 124 -49.45 22.79 26.66
N SER A 125 -50.28 22.17 25.82
CA SER A 125 -49.98 20.91 25.12
C SER A 125 -49.03 21.08 23.93
N MET A 126 -48.66 22.32 23.59
CA MET A 126 -47.77 22.61 22.47
C MET A 126 -46.35 22.06 22.71
N GLY A 127 -45.69 21.58 21.65
CA GLY A 127 -44.28 21.23 21.71
C GLY A 127 -43.39 22.49 21.78
N VAL A 128 -42.13 22.30 22.18
CA VAL A 128 -41.13 23.39 22.21
C VAL A 128 -40.99 24.07 20.83
N PRO A 129 -40.97 23.35 19.69
CA PRO A 129 -40.91 23.96 18.36
C PRO A 129 -42.10 24.88 18.05
N GLU A 130 -43.32 24.50 18.45
CA GLU A 130 -44.53 25.30 18.22
C GLU A 130 -44.50 26.59 19.04
N VAL A 131 -43.97 26.56 20.26
CA VAL A 131 -43.80 27.75 21.10
C VAL A 131 -42.72 28.68 20.54
N LEU A 132 -41.66 28.14 19.95
CA LEU A 132 -40.62 28.94 19.28
C LEU A 132 -41.15 29.71 18.07
N VAL A 133 -42.10 29.13 17.32
CA VAL A 133 -42.82 29.83 16.24
C VAL A 133 -43.72 30.91 16.80
N LEU A 134 -44.42 30.63 17.92
CA LEU A 134 -45.33 31.57 18.58
C LEU A 134 -44.59 32.81 19.12
N PHE A 135 -43.35 32.64 19.55
CA PHE A 135 -42.45 33.73 19.94
C PHE A 135 -41.76 34.44 18.77
N ASN A 136 -42.10 34.10 17.51
CA ASN A 136 -41.45 34.60 16.30
C ASN A 136 -39.92 34.39 16.32
N ARG A 137 -39.42 33.41 17.09
CA ARG A 137 -37.99 33.11 17.14
C ARG A 137 -37.53 32.41 15.87
N ILE A 138 -38.39 31.56 15.32
CA ILE A 138 -38.24 30.92 14.02
C ILE A 138 -39.53 31.13 13.23
N PRO A 139 -39.47 31.64 11.98
CA PRO A 139 -40.65 31.74 11.12
C PRO A 139 -41.30 30.37 10.86
N ALA A 140 -42.63 30.33 10.76
CA ALA A 140 -43.37 29.10 10.51
C ALA A 140 -42.92 28.37 9.22
N GLU A 141 -42.59 29.13 8.18
CA GLU A 141 -42.07 28.61 6.90
C GLU A 141 -40.71 27.91 7.09
N SER A 142 -39.76 28.55 7.79
CA SER A 142 -38.46 27.96 8.11
C SER A 142 -38.59 26.73 9.00
N MET A 143 -39.56 26.72 9.94
CA MET A 143 -39.81 25.56 10.80
C MET A 143 -40.30 24.34 10.02
N LYS A 144 -41.10 24.53 8.96
CA LYS A 144 -41.49 23.44 8.06
C LYS A 144 -40.26 22.88 7.33
N GLN A 145 -39.43 23.77 6.79
CA GLN A 145 -38.20 23.38 6.09
C GLN A 145 -37.24 22.60 7.01
N TYR A 146 -37.00 23.07 8.24
CA TYR A 146 -36.13 22.36 9.19
C TYR A 146 -36.68 21.00 9.61
N ARG A 147 -38.02 20.84 9.68
CA ARG A 147 -38.63 19.53 9.90
C ARG A 147 -38.39 18.59 8.73
N GLU A 148 -38.55 19.06 7.50
CA GLU A 148 -38.27 18.25 6.31
C GLU A 148 -36.80 17.85 6.23
N GLU A 149 -35.88 18.77 6.53
CA GLU A 149 -34.44 18.49 6.63
C GLU A 149 -34.13 17.49 7.74
N PHE A 150 -34.77 17.62 8.91
CA PHE A 150 -34.61 16.67 10.01
C PHE A 150 -35.11 15.28 9.62
N ARG A 151 -36.27 15.17 8.97
CA ARG A 151 -36.82 13.90 8.46
C ARG A 151 -35.92 13.26 7.42
N ALA A 152 -35.37 14.05 6.50
CA ALA A 152 -34.42 13.57 5.50
C ALA A 152 -33.12 13.02 6.13
N VAL A 153 -32.67 13.60 7.25
CA VAL A 153 -31.45 13.19 7.96
C VAL A 153 -31.67 12.03 8.92
N THR A 154 -32.83 11.94 9.58
CA THR A 154 -33.12 10.91 10.60
C THR A 154 -33.98 9.75 10.10
N GLY A 155 -34.64 9.90 8.95
CA GLY A 155 -35.56 8.92 8.38
C GLY A 155 -36.90 8.79 9.13
N GLN A 156 -37.23 9.77 9.98
CA GLN A 156 -38.47 9.85 10.77
C GLN A 156 -39.54 10.73 10.11
#